data_AF-A0A8T3SD26-F1
#
_entry.id   AF-A0A8T3SD26-F1
#
_cell.length_a   1.000
_cell.length_b   1.000
_cell.length_c   1.000
_cell.angle_alpha   90.00
_cell.angle_beta   90.00
_cell.angle_gamma   90.00
#
_symmetry.space_group_name_H-M   'P 1'
#
loop_
_entity.id
_entity.type
_entity.pdbx_description
1 polymer ?
#
loop_
_entity_poly.entity_id
_entity_poly.type
_entity_poly.pdbx_seq_one_letter_code
_entity_poly.pdbx_strand_id
1 'polypeptide(L)'
;MTDSPDSRSRPSIAERAARRERLERDGRDRYGSLVRALQAGREVPLGRTREMPFQWHPVAWMLVRLALVMAVLYVIGLVGWNWWRDQQVDTWSGPDATVQSGQRLEGCLTANAQRDDLLPTWIRFAGTVYVRSPRVRPVRGEGQPGATQYVESGYSQDRVRILLYEPPVAGEQAQELILVIPPARGGAIFKPDPTCT
;
A
#
# COMPACT_ATOMS: atom_id res chain seq x y z
N MET A 1 -29.97 66.03 19.17
CA MET A 1 -28.91 65.56 20.06
C MET A 1 -29.29 64.18 20.53
N THR A 2 -28.69 63.17 19.90
CA THR A 2 -28.84 61.75 20.19
C THR A 2 -27.98 61.37 21.37
N ASP A 3 -28.53 60.70 22.38
CA ASP A 3 -27.72 59.87 23.26
C ASP A 3 -28.47 58.61 23.71
N SER A 4 -27.96 57.47 23.25
CA SER A 4 -28.17 56.14 23.76
C SER A 4 -26.89 55.40 23.40
N PRO A 5 -26.19 54.81 24.38
CA PRO A 5 -26.46 53.40 24.64
C PRO A 5 -26.24 53.00 26.11
N ASP A 6 -27.27 52.47 26.78
CA ASP A 6 -27.08 51.78 28.05
C ASP A 6 -26.49 50.38 27.79
N SER A 7 -25.16 50.31 27.84
CA SER A 7 -24.37 49.09 27.75
C SER A 7 -24.66 48.20 28.97
N ARG A 8 -25.33 47.06 28.76
CA ARG A 8 -25.38 46.00 29.78
C ARG A 8 -23.98 45.46 30.02
N SER A 9 -23.30 46.01 31.03
CA SER A 9 -22.01 45.56 31.51
C SER A 9 -22.06 44.06 31.85
N ARG A 10 -21.01 43.32 31.46
CA ARG A 10 -20.90 41.89 31.78
C ARG A 10 -20.83 41.73 33.30
N PRO A 11 -21.65 40.88 33.93
CA PRO A 11 -21.64 40.72 35.37
C PRO A 11 -20.28 40.25 35.86
N SER A 12 -19.80 40.93 36.90
CA SER A 12 -18.51 40.66 37.51
C SER A 12 -18.44 39.23 38.07
N ILE A 13 -17.23 38.74 38.35
CA ILE A 13 -17.04 37.41 38.96
C ILE A 13 -17.74 37.34 40.32
N ALA A 14 -17.70 38.42 41.09
CA ALA A 14 -18.38 38.54 42.38
C ALA A 14 -19.91 38.46 42.23
N GLU A 15 -20.49 39.15 41.25
CA GLU A 15 -21.94 39.05 40.98
C GLU A 15 -22.36 37.64 40.54
N ARG A 16 -21.53 36.97 39.74
CA ARG A 16 -21.79 35.58 39.33
C ARG A 16 -21.71 34.61 40.50
N ALA A 17 -20.77 34.80 41.42
CA ALA A 17 -20.66 34.02 42.64
C ALA A 17 -21.87 34.25 43.58
N ALA A 18 -22.22 35.51 43.84
CA ALA A 18 -23.37 35.88 44.67
C ALA A 18 -24.71 35.42 44.09
N ARG A 19 -24.82 35.32 42.75
CA ARG A 19 -26.00 34.75 42.09
C ARG A 19 -26.08 33.22 42.25
N ARG A 20 -24.95 32.53 42.18
CA ARG A 20 -24.89 31.08 42.45
C ARG A 20 -25.25 30.76 43.90
N GLU A 21 -24.71 31.52 44.85
CA GLU A 21 -25.04 31.37 46.27
C GLU A 21 -26.54 31.55 46.54
N ARG A 22 -27.19 32.54 45.90
CA ARG A 22 -28.65 32.72 46.00
C ARG A 22 -29.42 31.52 45.44
N LEU A 23 -29.00 31.00 44.28
CA LEU A 23 -29.62 29.83 43.64
C LEU A 23 -29.40 28.52 44.41
N GLU A 24 -28.32 28.41 45.18
CA GLU A 24 -28.04 27.26 46.06
C GLU A 24 -28.80 27.37 47.39
N ARG A 25 -28.95 28.60 47.92
CA ARG A 25 -29.70 28.87 49.16
C ARG A 25 -31.22 28.69 48.97
N ASP A 26 -31.75 29.00 47.79
CA ASP A 26 -33.15 28.74 47.37
C ASP A 26 -33.38 27.30 46.86
N GLY A 27 -32.66 26.30 47.37
CA GLY A 27 -32.62 24.90 46.92
C GLY A 27 -33.94 24.10 46.90
N ARG A 28 -35.10 24.74 46.87
CA ARG A 28 -36.45 24.14 46.84
C ARG A 28 -37.07 23.94 45.45
N ASP A 29 -36.58 24.61 44.41
CA ASP A 29 -37.36 24.74 43.15
C ASP A 29 -36.78 24.05 41.91
N ARG A 30 -35.80 23.16 42.02
CA ARG A 30 -35.29 22.42 40.85
C ARG A 30 -36.29 21.40 40.28
N TYR A 31 -37.15 20.84 41.13
CA TYR A 31 -38.13 19.83 40.72
C TYR A 31 -39.58 20.32 40.81
N GLY A 32 -39.84 21.41 41.52
CA GLY A 32 -41.17 21.98 41.68
C GLY A 32 -41.79 22.48 40.37
N SER A 33 -40.97 23.05 39.47
CA SER A 33 -41.42 23.50 38.15
C SER A 33 -41.75 22.33 37.22
N LEU A 34 -40.99 21.22 37.30
CA LEU A 34 -41.20 19.99 36.55
C LEU A 34 -42.47 19.26 36.97
N VAL A 35 -42.70 19.14 38.29
CA VAL A 35 -43.93 18.53 38.83
C VAL A 35 -45.16 19.37 38.51
N ARG A 36 -45.05 20.70 38.58
CA ARG A 36 -46.15 21.62 38.26
C ARG A 36 -46.48 21.64 36.75
N ALA A 37 -45.49 21.41 35.89
CA ALA A 37 -45.69 21.25 34.44
C ALA A 37 -46.36 19.89 34.10
N LEU A 38 -45.95 18.81 34.77
CA LEU A 38 -46.55 17.48 34.60
C LEU A 38 -47.99 17.42 35.14
N GLN A 39 -48.27 18.01 36.30
CA GLN A 39 -49.64 18.10 36.85
C GLN A 39 -50.58 18.97 36.00
N ALA A 40 -50.05 19.92 35.24
CA ALA A 40 -50.84 20.77 34.35
C ALA A 40 -51.14 20.12 32.98
N GLY A 41 -50.73 18.87 32.75
CA GLY A 41 -50.96 18.15 31.49
C GLY A 41 -50.33 18.81 30.26
N ARG A 42 -49.37 19.73 30.46
CA ARG A 42 -48.67 20.41 29.36
C ARG A 42 -47.47 19.58 28.95
N GLU A 43 -47.54 19.00 27.76
CA GLU A 43 -46.40 18.41 27.08
C GLU A 43 -45.26 19.43 27.04
N VAL A 44 -44.11 19.04 27.59
CA VAL A 44 -42.89 19.86 27.50
C VAL A 44 -42.55 19.93 26.01
N PRO A 45 -42.58 21.12 25.37
CA PRO A 45 -42.19 21.19 23.97
C PRO A 45 -40.74 20.72 23.90
N LEU A 46 -40.52 19.62 23.19
CA LEU A 46 -39.20 19.18 22.79
C LEU A 46 -38.63 20.32 21.96
N GLY A 47 -37.89 21.22 22.62
CA GLY A 47 -37.25 22.34 21.97
C GLY A 47 -36.45 21.77 20.81
N ARG A 48 -36.69 22.29 19.59
CA ARG A 48 -35.98 21.93 18.36
C ARG A 48 -34.53 21.58 18.72
N THR A 49 -34.15 20.33 18.51
CA THR A 49 -32.75 19.94 18.47
C THR A 49 -32.10 20.89 17.48
N ARG A 50 -31.34 21.85 18.01
CA ARG A 50 -30.60 22.80 17.20
C ARG A 50 -29.65 21.95 16.39
N GLU A 51 -29.90 21.80 15.09
CA GLU A 51 -28.96 21.16 14.17
C GLU A 51 -27.63 21.84 14.41
N MET A 52 -26.70 21.12 15.05
CA MET A 52 -25.34 21.60 15.18
C MET A 52 -24.80 21.61 13.76
N PRO A 53 -24.51 22.77 13.17
CA PRO A 53 -23.87 22.78 11.87
C PRO A 53 -22.58 21.97 12.03
N PHE A 54 -22.35 21.03 11.13
CA PHE A 54 -21.12 20.24 11.09
C PHE A 54 -19.95 21.19 10.81
N GLN A 55 -19.43 21.80 11.87
CA GLN A 55 -18.28 22.68 11.82
C GLN A 55 -17.07 21.76 11.87
N TRP A 56 -16.47 21.52 10.71
CA TRP A 56 -15.18 20.84 10.62
C TRP A 56 -14.21 21.50 11.60
N HIS A 57 -13.69 20.72 12.55
CA HIS A 57 -12.64 21.20 13.42
C HIS A 57 -11.41 21.55 12.56
N PRO A 58 -10.76 22.72 12.77
CA PRO A 58 -9.59 23.12 11.98
C PRO A 58 -8.46 22.08 12.06
N VAL A 59 -8.35 21.36 13.17
CA VAL A 59 -7.42 20.24 13.36
C VAL A 59 -7.74 19.07 12.43
N ALA A 60 -9.02 18.71 12.26
CA ALA A 60 -9.41 17.63 11.35
C ALA A 60 -9.04 17.95 9.90
N TRP A 61 -9.21 19.22 9.50
CA TRP A 61 -8.80 19.67 8.16
C TRP A 61 -7.28 19.61 7.94
N MET A 62 -6.49 19.95 8.96
CA MET A 62 -5.04 19.81 8.91
C MET A 62 -4.62 18.35 8.75
N LEU A 63 -5.26 17.43 9.48
CA LEU A 63 -5.00 15.99 9.36
C LEU A 63 -5.37 15.44 7.98
N VAL A 64 -6.51 15.85 7.43
CA VAL A 64 -6.92 15.47 6.07
C VAL A 64 -5.91 15.95 5.02
N ARG A 65 -5.43 17.20 5.13
CA ARG A 65 -4.40 17.72 4.23
C ARG A 65 -3.09 16.93 4.34
N LEU A 66 -2.65 16.62 5.56
CA LEU A 66 -1.45 15.82 5.77
C LEU A 66 -1.60 14.43 5.15
N ALA A 67 -2.73 13.77 5.37
CA ALA A 67 -3.03 12.47 4.78
C ALA A 67 -3.03 12.53 3.24
N LEU A 68 -3.61 13.57 2.65
CA LEU A 68 -3.57 13.81 1.21
C LEU A 68 -2.15 14.00 0.69
N VAL A 69 -1.33 14.82 1.36
CA VAL A 69 0.08 15.03 0.99
C VAL A 69 0.84 13.71 1.05
N MET A 70 0.68 12.93 2.12
CA MET A 70 1.31 11.62 2.26
C MET A 70 0.87 10.65 1.18
N ALA A 71 -0.42 10.63 0.84
CA ALA A 71 -0.94 9.80 -0.25
C ALA A 71 -0.35 10.19 -1.61
N VAL A 72 -0.25 11.49 -1.90
CA VAL A 72 0.36 11.99 -3.14
C VAL A 72 1.84 11.62 -3.20
N LEU A 73 2.59 11.85 -2.12
CA LEU A 73 4.01 11.47 -2.05
C LEU A 73 4.21 9.97 -2.23
N TYR A 74 3.35 9.15 -1.63
CA TYR A 74 3.39 7.70 -1.79
C TYR A 74 3.17 7.29 -3.25
N VAL A 75 2.16 7.85 -3.93
CA VAL A 75 1.88 7.54 -5.34
C VAL A 75 3.04 7.97 -6.24
N ILE A 76 3.60 9.17 -6.02
CA ILE A 76 4.76 9.65 -6.78
C ILE A 76 5.96 8.71 -6.57
N GLY A 77 6.22 8.31 -5.32
CA GLY A 77 7.28 7.36 -4.99
C GLY A 77 7.08 6.01 -5.69
N LEU A 78 5.86 5.47 -5.67
CA LEU A 78 5.54 4.19 -6.30
C LEU A 78 5.68 4.26 -7.82
N VAL A 79 5.19 5.31 -8.46
CA VAL A 79 5.30 5.51 -9.92
C VAL A 79 6.76 5.71 -10.32
N GLY A 80 7.50 6.53 -9.57
CA GLY A 80 8.92 6.76 -9.81
C GLY A 80 9.75 5.48 -9.67
N TRP A 81 9.49 4.69 -8.63
CA TRP A 81 10.13 3.39 -8.42
C TRP A 81 9.87 2.43 -9.60
N ASN A 82 8.60 2.27 -9.99
CA ASN A 82 8.24 1.40 -11.10
C ASN A 82 8.88 1.85 -12.42
N TRP A 83 8.87 3.16 -12.69
CA TRP A 83 9.52 3.71 -13.89
C TRP A 83 11.02 3.45 -13.91
N TRP A 84 11.71 3.74 -12.81
CA TRP A 84 13.15 3.47 -12.69
C TRP A 84 13.47 1.99 -12.89
N ARG A 85 12.73 1.12 -12.20
CA ARG A 85 12.88 -0.34 -12.26
C ARG A 85 12.65 -0.90 -13.67
N ASP A 86 11.65 -0.38 -14.38
CA ASP A 86 11.34 -0.81 -15.75
C ASP A 86 12.42 -0.38 -16.77
N GLN A 87 13.23 0.62 -16.45
CA GLN A 87 14.36 1.07 -17.27
C GLN A 87 15.67 0.34 -16.96
N GLN A 88 15.73 -0.41 -15.85
CA GLN A 88 16.95 -1.11 -15.47
C GLN A 88 17.14 -2.38 -16.29
N VAL A 89 18.37 -2.53 -16.79
CA VAL A 89 18.88 -3.77 -17.37
C VAL A 89 20.09 -4.16 -16.55
N ASP A 90 19.97 -5.30 -15.88
CA ASP A 90 21.03 -5.84 -15.06
C ASP A 90 21.90 -6.78 -15.88
N THR A 91 23.20 -6.73 -15.63
CA THR A 91 24.17 -7.67 -16.20
C THR A 91 24.59 -8.67 -15.13
N TRP A 92 24.48 -9.96 -15.44
CA TRP A 92 24.76 -11.03 -14.49
C TRP A 92 26.27 -11.25 -14.37
N SER A 93 26.70 -11.56 -13.15
CA SER A 93 28.06 -12.00 -12.90
C SER A 93 28.22 -13.45 -13.35
N GLY A 94 29.21 -13.73 -14.18
CA GLY A 94 29.44 -15.06 -14.73
C GLY A 94 30.66 -15.11 -15.65
N PRO A 95 30.85 -16.21 -16.39
CA PRO A 95 32.08 -16.46 -17.16
C PRO A 95 32.44 -15.42 -18.21
N ASP A 96 31.44 -14.79 -18.85
CA ASP A 96 31.63 -13.91 -20.01
C ASP A 96 30.83 -12.59 -19.95
N ALA A 97 30.12 -12.32 -18.86
CA ALA A 97 29.26 -11.14 -18.66
C ALA A 97 28.22 -10.87 -19.79
N THR A 98 27.81 -11.89 -20.53
CA THR A 98 26.87 -11.73 -21.67
C THR A 98 25.39 -11.76 -21.26
N VAL A 99 25.10 -12.25 -20.05
CA VAL A 99 23.73 -12.47 -19.61
C VAL A 99 23.15 -11.19 -19.04
N GLN A 100 22.00 -10.79 -19.58
CA GLN A 100 21.27 -9.59 -19.18
C GLN A 100 19.85 -9.94 -18.76
N SER A 101 19.27 -9.15 -17.86
CA SER A 101 17.86 -9.32 -17.48
C SER A 101 17.21 -7.99 -17.13
N GLY A 102 15.88 -7.98 -17.07
CA GLY A 102 15.14 -6.81 -16.65
C GLY A 102 13.66 -7.08 -16.42
N GLN A 103 12.93 -5.99 -16.20
CA GLN A 103 11.50 -6.01 -15.90
C GLN A 103 10.63 -5.67 -17.11
N ARG A 104 11.17 -4.89 -18.04
CA ARG A 104 10.51 -4.50 -19.26
C ARG A 104 11.45 -4.73 -20.44
N LEU A 105 10.91 -5.25 -21.54
CA LEU A 105 11.64 -5.42 -22.79
C LEU A 105 10.83 -4.78 -23.91
N GLU A 106 11.46 -3.90 -24.68
CA GLU A 106 10.80 -3.21 -25.78
C GLU A 106 10.30 -4.23 -26.82
N GLY A 107 9.07 -4.04 -27.32
CA GLY A 107 8.45 -4.96 -28.30
C GLY A 107 7.96 -6.31 -27.76
N CYS A 108 8.30 -6.69 -26.52
CA CYS A 108 7.95 -8.00 -25.95
C CYS A 108 6.71 -7.94 -25.05
N LEU A 109 5.52 -8.18 -25.61
CA LEU A 109 4.25 -8.14 -24.85
C LEU A 109 4.19 -9.18 -23.74
N THR A 110 4.74 -10.37 -23.96
CA THR A 110 4.71 -11.50 -23.01
C THR A 110 5.53 -11.22 -21.75
N ALA A 111 6.71 -10.60 -21.88
CA ALA A 111 7.50 -10.13 -20.74
C ALA A 111 6.82 -8.94 -20.04
N ASN A 112 6.31 -7.99 -20.82
CA ASN A 112 5.74 -6.75 -20.27
C ASN A 112 4.37 -6.92 -19.59
N ALA A 113 3.64 -7.99 -19.91
CA ALA A 113 2.38 -8.34 -19.24
C ALA A 113 2.59 -8.91 -17.83
N GLN A 114 3.81 -9.36 -17.52
CA GLN A 114 4.15 -9.94 -16.23
C GLN A 114 4.73 -8.89 -15.29
N ARG A 115 4.48 -9.05 -13.99
CA ARG A 115 5.13 -8.27 -12.95
C ARG A 115 5.52 -9.20 -11.82
N ASP A 116 6.76 -9.05 -11.36
CA ASP A 116 7.27 -9.69 -10.17
C ASP A 116 8.25 -8.73 -9.50
N ASP A 117 8.13 -8.56 -8.19
CA ASP A 117 8.96 -7.60 -7.44
C ASP A 117 10.36 -8.15 -7.13
N LEU A 118 10.54 -9.47 -7.21
CA LEU A 118 11.76 -10.17 -6.78
C LEU A 118 12.59 -10.71 -7.93
N LEU A 119 11.93 -11.14 -9.01
CA LEU A 119 12.58 -11.77 -10.16
C LEU A 119 12.38 -10.94 -11.43
N PRO A 120 13.34 -10.99 -12.38
CA PRO A 120 13.15 -10.39 -13.68
C PRO A 120 11.98 -11.04 -14.44
N THR A 121 11.42 -10.33 -15.41
CA THR A 121 10.38 -10.87 -16.31
C THR A 121 10.98 -11.46 -17.58
N TRP A 122 12.21 -11.07 -17.93
CA TRP A 122 12.95 -11.57 -19.07
C TRP A 122 14.45 -11.69 -18.78
N ILE A 123 15.12 -12.59 -19.50
CA ILE A 123 16.55 -12.83 -19.42
C ILE A 123 17.07 -13.10 -20.83
N ARG A 124 18.10 -12.38 -21.26
CA ARG A 124 18.85 -12.69 -22.49
C ARG A 124 20.04 -13.57 -22.11
N PHE A 125 20.04 -14.80 -22.61
CA PHE A 125 21.06 -15.80 -22.34
C PHE A 125 21.48 -16.44 -23.65
N ALA A 126 22.79 -16.50 -23.91
CA ALA A 126 23.35 -17.02 -25.17
C ALA A 126 22.67 -16.43 -26.42
N GLY A 127 22.38 -15.12 -26.39
CA GLY A 127 21.73 -14.40 -27.50
C GLY A 127 20.23 -14.65 -27.66
N THR A 128 19.61 -15.50 -26.85
CA THR A 128 18.17 -15.80 -26.90
C THR A 128 17.46 -15.12 -25.73
N VAL A 129 16.29 -14.54 -25.99
CA VAL A 129 15.43 -13.96 -24.93
C VAL A 129 14.52 -15.04 -24.36
N TYR A 130 14.64 -15.23 -23.05
CA TYR A 130 13.79 -16.08 -22.26
C TYR A 130 12.83 -15.23 -21.44
N VAL A 131 11.55 -15.54 -21.52
CA VAL A 131 10.49 -14.85 -20.79
C VAL A 131 10.03 -15.72 -19.64
N ARG A 132 9.75 -15.09 -18.50
CA ARG A 132 9.24 -15.76 -17.32
C ARG A 132 7.94 -16.48 -17.65
N SER A 133 7.78 -17.67 -17.09
CA SER A 133 6.54 -18.43 -17.09
C SER A 133 5.84 -18.23 -15.75
N PRO A 134 4.50 -18.23 -15.69
CA PRO A 134 3.77 -18.22 -14.42
C PRO A 134 3.97 -19.51 -13.60
N ARG A 135 4.65 -20.52 -14.17
CA ARG A 135 4.91 -21.81 -13.52
C ARG A 135 6.24 -21.78 -12.77
N VAL A 136 6.27 -22.48 -11.65
CA VAL A 136 7.49 -22.76 -10.87
C VAL A 136 7.82 -24.24 -10.98
N ARG A 137 9.12 -24.58 -10.94
CA ARG A 137 9.59 -25.96 -10.93
C ARG A 137 10.27 -26.27 -9.60
N PRO A 138 10.01 -27.44 -8.99
CA PRO A 138 10.78 -27.85 -7.82
C PRO A 138 12.24 -28.06 -8.20
N VAL A 139 13.14 -27.50 -7.39
CA VAL A 139 14.58 -27.72 -7.48
C VAL A 139 14.96 -28.57 -6.29
N ARG A 140 15.02 -29.89 -6.52
CA ARG A 140 15.47 -30.87 -5.50
C ARG A 140 16.99 -30.94 -5.51
N GLY A 141 17.55 -31.10 -4.32
CA GLY A 141 18.98 -31.34 -4.15
C GLY A 141 19.42 -32.67 -4.79
N GLU A 142 20.70 -32.72 -5.14
CA GLU A 142 21.40 -33.89 -5.66
C GLU A 142 21.13 -35.13 -4.77
N GLY A 143 20.88 -36.29 -5.39
CA GLY A 143 20.70 -37.57 -4.69
C GLY A 143 19.26 -38.00 -4.35
N GLN A 144 18.21 -37.29 -4.80
CA GLN A 144 16.82 -37.75 -4.63
C GLN A 144 16.26 -38.42 -5.92
N PRO A 145 15.48 -39.51 -5.81
CA PRO A 145 14.78 -40.11 -6.95
C PRO A 145 13.87 -39.08 -7.64
N GLY A 146 14.03 -38.90 -8.95
CA GLY A 146 13.34 -37.85 -9.72
C GLY A 146 13.93 -36.44 -9.57
N ALA A 147 15.16 -36.32 -9.05
CA ALA A 147 15.93 -35.09 -9.13
C ALA A 147 16.07 -34.69 -10.61
N THR A 148 15.53 -33.52 -10.91
CA THR A 148 15.58 -32.93 -12.25
C THR A 148 17.04 -32.56 -12.53
N GLN A 149 17.55 -32.94 -13.71
CA GLN A 149 18.93 -32.69 -14.12
C GLN A 149 19.10 -31.19 -14.40
N TYR A 150 19.40 -30.45 -13.34
CA TYR A 150 19.76 -29.04 -13.44
C TYR A 150 21.26 -28.91 -13.46
N VAL A 151 21.78 -28.20 -14.44
CA VAL A 151 23.20 -27.87 -14.53
C VAL A 151 23.37 -26.40 -14.12
N GLU A 152 24.30 -26.12 -13.22
CA GLU A 152 24.62 -24.73 -12.88
C GLU A 152 25.24 -24.05 -14.11
N SER A 153 24.67 -22.89 -14.50
CA SER A 153 25.18 -22.12 -15.64
C SER A 153 26.46 -21.31 -15.32
N GLY A 154 26.80 -21.17 -14.03
CA GLY A 154 27.85 -20.28 -13.56
C GLY A 154 27.45 -18.79 -13.48
N TYR A 155 26.22 -18.41 -13.88
CA TYR A 155 25.74 -17.04 -13.75
C TYR A 155 24.96 -16.82 -12.47
N SER A 156 25.22 -15.68 -11.83
CA SER A 156 24.54 -15.23 -10.62
C SER A 156 24.36 -13.72 -10.58
N GLN A 157 23.34 -13.29 -9.85
CA GLN A 157 23.08 -11.89 -9.55
C GLN A 157 22.61 -11.83 -8.10
N ASP A 158 23.37 -11.16 -7.23
CA ASP A 158 23.19 -11.16 -5.78
C ASP A 158 23.07 -12.59 -5.20
N ARG A 159 21.85 -13.02 -4.88
CA ARG A 159 21.53 -14.36 -4.36
C ARG A 159 20.82 -15.23 -5.39
N VAL A 160 20.48 -14.70 -6.55
CA VAL A 160 19.78 -15.42 -7.61
C VAL A 160 20.80 -16.14 -8.48
N ARG A 161 20.51 -17.38 -8.86
CA ARG A 161 21.34 -18.18 -9.76
C ARG A 161 20.52 -18.69 -10.94
N ILE A 162 21.18 -18.85 -12.08
CA ILE A 162 20.59 -19.49 -13.26
C ILE A 162 20.99 -20.96 -13.31
N LEU A 163 20.00 -21.83 -13.37
CA LEU A 163 20.14 -23.25 -13.64
C LEU A 163 19.62 -23.55 -15.05
N LEU A 164 20.34 -24.40 -15.77
CA LEU A 164 19.94 -24.92 -17.06
C LEU A 164 19.18 -26.23 -16.85
N TYR A 165 17.99 -26.33 -17.41
CA TYR A 165 17.25 -27.59 -17.42
C TYR A 165 17.59 -28.38 -18.68
N GLU A 166 18.17 -29.56 -18.51
CA GLU A 166 18.39 -30.51 -19.58
C GLU A 166 17.24 -31.53 -19.61
N PRO A 167 16.44 -31.58 -20.69
CA PRO A 167 15.32 -32.51 -20.76
C PRO A 167 15.84 -33.95 -20.87
N PRO A 168 15.21 -34.90 -20.16
CA PRO A 168 15.66 -36.30 -20.11
C PRO A 168 15.48 -37.05 -21.44
N VAL A 169 14.71 -36.52 -22.38
CA VAL A 169 14.47 -37.11 -23.70
C VAL A 169 14.75 -36.08 -24.79
N ALA A 170 15.59 -36.45 -25.75
CA ALA A 170 15.87 -35.63 -26.94
C ALA A 170 14.56 -35.36 -27.70
N GLY A 171 14.13 -34.10 -27.72
CA GLY A 171 12.89 -33.65 -28.39
C GLY A 171 11.83 -33.06 -27.45
N GLU A 172 11.98 -33.16 -26.13
CA GLU A 172 11.09 -32.49 -25.18
C GLU A 172 11.63 -31.12 -24.75
N GLN A 173 11.00 -30.07 -25.28
CA GLN A 173 11.11 -28.65 -24.89
C GLN A 173 12.51 -28.02 -25.00
N ALA A 174 12.57 -26.92 -25.75
CA ALA A 174 13.73 -26.05 -25.83
C ALA A 174 14.31 -25.76 -24.44
N GLN A 175 15.64 -25.69 -24.37
CA GLN A 175 16.44 -25.42 -23.16
C GLN A 175 15.71 -24.45 -22.23
N GLU A 176 15.23 -24.89 -21.06
CA GLU A 176 14.55 -24.00 -20.12
C GLU A 176 15.58 -23.42 -19.14
N LEU A 177 15.43 -22.14 -18.80
CA LEU A 177 16.20 -21.53 -17.73
C LEU A 177 15.37 -21.55 -16.44
N ILE A 178 16.03 -21.78 -15.32
CA ILE A 178 15.38 -21.75 -14.01
C ILE A 178 16.16 -20.82 -13.11
N LEU A 179 15.45 -19.84 -12.56
CA LEU A 179 16.00 -18.92 -11.57
C LEU A 179 15.65 -19.40 -10.18
N VAL A 180 16.69 -19.57 -9.36
CA VAL A 180 16.56 -19.98 -7.97
C VAL A 180 17.13 -18.93 -7.04
N ILE A 181 16.49 -18.77 -5.89
CA ILE A 181 16.99 -17.98 -4.78
C ILE A 181 17.30 -18.96 -3.63
N PRO A 182 18.54 -19.46 -3.48
CA PRO A 182 18.86 -20.40 -2.41
C PRO A 182 18.51 -19.82 -1.03
N PRO A 183 18.01 -20.63 -0.09
CA PRO A 183 17.85 -22.09 -0.15
C PRO A 183 16.46 -22.54 -0.65
N ALA A 184 15.80 -21.78 -1.54
CA ALA A 184 14.46 -22.13 -2.03
C ALA A 184 14.42 -23.52 -2.69
N ARG A 185 13.33 -24.25 -2.42
CA ARG A 185 13.07 -25.60 -2.97
C ARG A 185 12.42 -25.58 -4.36
N GLY A 186 12.29 -24.40 -4.96
CA GLY A 186 11.69 -24.20 -6.27
C GLY A 186 12.25 -22.97 -6.94
N GLY A 187 12.18 -22.96 -8.27
CA GLY A 187 12.65 -21.88 -9.11
C GLY A 187 11.60 -21.43 -10.12
N ALA A 188 11.70 -20.17 -10.53
CA ALA A 188 10.87 -19.62 -11.60
C ALA A 188 11.38 -20.13 -12.95
N ILE A 189 10.47 -20.57 -13.81
CA ILE A 189 10.80 -21.10 -15.13
C ILE A 189 10.83 -19.94 -16.13
N PHE A 190 11.81 -19.96 -17.02
CA PHE A 190 11.95 -19.04 -18.13
C PHE A 190 12.04 -19.85 -19.42
N LYS A 191 11.21 -19.49 -20.39
CA LYS A 191 11.09 -20.20 -21.67
C LYS A 191 11.52 -19.26 -22.81
N PRO A 192 12.16 -19.79 -23.86
CA PRO A 192 12.52 -18.98 -25.01
C PRO A 192 11.24 -18.46 -25.66
N ASP A 193 11.21 -17.16 -25.95
CA ASP A 193 10.10 -16.52 -26.67
C ASP A 193 10.64 -15.92 -27.98
N PRO A 194 10.35 -16.53 -29.14
CA PRO A 194 10.87 -16.06 -30.43
C PRO A 194 10.24 -14.75 -30.88
N THR A 195 9.17 -14.29 -30.22
CA THR A 195 8.54 -12.99 -30.51
C THR A 195 9.26 -11.81 -29.85
N CYS A 196 10.22 -12.10 -28.96
CA CYS A 196 10.95 -11.10 -28.20
C CYS A 196 12.42 -11.04 -28.65
N THR A 197 12.92 -9.84 -28.91
CA THR A 197 14.29 -9.59 -29.42
C THR A 197 15.06 -8.67 -28.49
#